data_AF-A0A0C1QXH8-F1
#
_entry.id   AF-A0A0C1QXH8-F1
#
_cell.length_a   1.000
_cell.length_b   1.000
_cell.length_c   1.000
_cell.angle_alpha   90.00
_cell.angle_beta   90.00
_cell.angle_gamma   90.00
#
_symmetry.space_group_name_H-M   'P 1'
#
loop_
_entity.id
_entity.type
_entity.pdbx_description
1 polymer ?
#
loop_
_entity_poly.entity_id
_entity_poly.type
_entity_poly.pdbx_seq_one_letter_code
_entity_poly.pdbx_strand_id
1 'polypeptide(L)' 'MSKECNKYKYYLMDLGPGLKKFALEAKEDFHNHRDNKFKSGYYSAFHRVISYIMQQAEGFGIDVKELGLDDIDPDKDLIS' A
#
# COMPACT_ATOMS: atom_id res chain seq x y z
N MET A 1 -16.92 -7.69 -23.22
CA MET A 1 -16.12 -6.45 -23.10
C MET A 1 -14.66 -6.78 -23.37
N SER A 2 -13.98 -6.02 -24.24
CA SER A 2 -12.58 -6.28 -24.61
C SER A 2 -11.62 -5.97 -23.45
N LYS A 3 -10.51 -6.72 -23.32
CA LYS A 3 -9.46 -6.52 -22.30
C LYS A 3 -8.93 -5.09 -22.22
N GLU A 4 -8.96 -4.35 -23.33
CA GLU A 4 -8.57 -2.93 -23.43
C GLU A 4 -9.38 -2.01 -22.49
N CYS A 5 -10.67 -2.29 -22.27
CA CYS A 5 -11.56 -1.42 -21.51
C CYS A 5 -11.30 -1.45 -19.99
N ASN A 6 -10.64 -2.50 -19.47
CA ASN A 6 -10.46 -2.72 -18.01
C ASN A 6 -8.99 -2.83 -17.56
N LYS A 7 -8.01 -2.60 -18.44
CA LYS A 7 -6.59 -2.78 -18.10
C LYS A 7 -6.14 -1.95 -16.89
N TYR A 8 -6.63 -0.71 -16.75
CA TYR A 8 -6.30 0.15 -15.61
C TYR A 8 -6.96 -0.32 -14.31
N LYS A 9 -8.20 -0.83 -14.39
CA LYS A 9 -8.88 -1.42 -13.22
C LYS A 9 -8.11 -2.62 -12.70
N TYR A 10 -7.72 -3.56 -13.58
CA TYR A 10 -6.94 -4.72 -13.17
C TYR A 10 -5.55 -4.33 -12.65
N TYR A 11 -4.90 -3.34 -13.27
CA TYR A 11 -3.64 -2.81 -12.77
C TYR A 11 -3.78 -2.26 -11.34
N LEU A 12 -4.82 -1.47 -11.06
CA LEU A 12 -5.07 -0.92 -9.72
C LEU A 12 -5.40 -2.02 -8.70
N MET A 13 -6.20 -3.01 -9.10
CA MET A 13 -6.54 -4.18 -8.27
C MET A 13 -5.31 -5.03 -7.91
N ASP A 14 -4.28 -5.06 -8.76
CA ASP A 14 -3.02 -5.77 -8.47
C ASP A 14 -2.01 -4.88 -7.73
N LEU A 15 -1.95 -3.58 -8.05
CA LEU A 15 -0.97 -2.64 -7.51
C LEU A 15 -1.15 -2.46 -6.00
N GLY A 16 -2.38 -2.26 -5.52
CA GLY A 16 -2.65 -2.07 -4.09
C GLY A 16 -2.21 -3.25 -3.23
N PRO A 17 -2.65 -4.50 -3.52
CA PRO A 17 -2.18 -5.68 -2.80
C PRO A 17 -0.67 -5.90 -2.91
N GLY A 18 -0.06 -5.58 -4.06
CA GLY A 18 1.39 -5.64 -4.23
C GLY A 18 2.13 -4.67 -3.30
N LEU A 19 1.68 -3.42 -3.22
CA LEU A 19 2.24 -2.42 -2.31
C LEU A 19 2.02 -2.80 -0.84
N LYS A 20 0.83 -3.31 -0.49
CA LYS A 20 0.54 -3.84 0.85
C LYS A 20 1.49 -4.96 1.22
N LYS A 21 1.72 -5.92 0.31
CA LYS A 21 2.67 -7.02 0.52
C LYS A 21 4.07 -6.49 0.82
N PHE A 22 4.59 -5.56 0.01
CA PHE A 22 5.91 -4.98 0.25
C PHE A 22 5.98 -4.20 1.57
N ALA A 23 4.91 -3.52 1.97
CA ALA A 23 4.84 -2.80 3.24
C ALA A 23 4.93 -3.75 4.44
N LEU A 24 4.25 -4.90 4.38
CA LEU A 24 4.29 -5.93 5.43
C LEU A 24 5.66 -6.62 5.49
N GLU A 25 6.26 -6.93 4.34
CA GLU A 25 7.64 -7.45 4.28
C GLU A 25 8.66 -6.45 4.85
N ALA A 26 8.50 -5.15 4.54
CA ALA A 26 9.34 -4.09 5.09
C ALA A 26 9.20 -3.95 6.62
N LYS A 27 7.98 -4.12 7.14
CA LYS A 27 7.71 -4.12 8.58
C LYS A 27 8.42 -5.27 9.29
N GLU A 28 8.30 -6.48 8.74
CA GLU A 28 8.97 -7.67 9.28
C GLU A 28 10.49 -7.49 9.29
N ASP A 29 11.06 -7.00 8.18
CA ASP A 29 12.49 -6.76 8.05
C ASP A 29 12.99 -5.66 9.01
N PHE A 30 12.21 -4.59 9.21
CA PHE A 30 12.50 -3.57 10.23
C PHE A 30 12.49 -4.17 11.65
N HIS A 31 11.51 -5.01 11.98
CA HIS A 31 11.45 -5.64 13.31
C HIS A 31 12.64 -6.56 13.59
N ASN A 32 13.18 -7.22 12.55
CA ASN A 32 14.38 -8.05 12.63
C ASN A 32 15.69 -7.22 12.67
N HIS A 33 15.66 -5.95 12.26
CA HIS A 33 16.83 -5.08 12.11
C HIS A 33 16.58 -3.66 12.65
N ARG A 34 16.06 -3.53 13.88
CA ARG A 34 15.58 -2.24 14.45
C ARG A 34 16.61 -1.11 14.43
N ASP A 35 17.90 -1.40 14.56
CA ASP A 35 18.97 -0.39 14.56
C ASP A 35 19.34 0.11 13.16
N ASN A 36 18.80 -0.50 12.11
CA ASN A 36 19.08 -0.14 10.73
C ASN A 36 18.18 1.02 10.27
N LYS A 37 18.74 2.24 10.25
CA LYS A 37 18.04 3.46 9.78
C LYS A 37 17.46 3.35 8.38
N PHE A 38 18.11 2.62 7.47
CA PHE A 38 17.59 2.42 6.12
C PHE A 38 16.29 1.61 6.16
N LYS A 39 16.21 0.56 6.98
CA LYS A 39 15.01 -0.28 7.12
C LYS A 39 13.87 0.48 7.76
N SER A 40 14.15 1.27 8.80
CA SER A 40 13.17 2.18 9.42
C SER A 40 12.61 3.19 8.40
N GLY A 41 13.47 3.82 7.60
CA GLY A 41 13.04 4.76 6.56
C GLY A 41 12.24 4.07 5.44
N TYR A 42 12.68 2.89 5.00
CA TYR A 42 12.00 2.10 3.96
C TYR A 42 10.59 1.67 4.40
N TYR A 43 10.43 1.17 5.63
CA TYR A 43 9.13 0.86 6.22
C TYR A 43 8.24 2.11 6.32
N SER A 44 8.77 3.21 6.84
CA SER A 44 8.03 4.47 6.98
C SER A 44 7.59 5.07 5.64
N ALA A 45 8.32 4.80 4.56
CA ALA A 45 7.93 5.24 3.22
C ALA A 45 6.62 4.59 2.74
N PHE A 46 6.35 3.33 3.13
CA PHE A 46 5.10 2.66 2.77
C PHE A 46 3.88 3.27 3.46
N HIS A 47 4.01 3.73 4.70
CA HIS A 47 2.96 4.54 5.35
C HIS A 47 2.56 5.71 4.44
N ARG A 48 3.55 6.49 3.99
CA ARG A 48 3.30 7.67 3.15
C ARG A 48 2.66 7.31 1.81
N VAL A 49 3.18 6.29 1.12
CA VAL A 49 2.71 5.88 -0.21
C VAL A 49 1.29 5.32 -0.15
N ILE A 50 1.02 4.40 0.78
CA ILE A 50 -0.31 3.76 0.89
C ILE A 50 -1.36 4.81 1.33
N SER A 51 -1.04 5.66 2.30
CA SER A 51 -1.93 6.76 2.71
C SER A 51 -2.25 7.71 1.54
N TYR A 52 -1.25 8.05 0.72
CA TYR A 52 -1.45 8.90 -0.45
C TYR A 52 -2.37 8.24 -1.49
N ILE A 53 -2.19 6.95 -1.75
CA ILE A 53 -3.06 6.22 -2.70
C ILE A 53 -4.50 6.15 -2.20
N MET A 54 -4.72 5.85 -0.92
CA MET A 54 -6.06 5.82 -0.33
C MET A 54 -6.73 7.20 -0.40
N GLN A 55 -5.99 8.27 -0.12
CA GLN A 55 -6.49 9.64 -0.25
C GLN A 55 -6.84 10.01 -1.71
N GLN A 56 -6.00 9.61 -2.68
CA GLN A 56 -6.33 9.82 -4.08
C GLN A 56 -7.57 9.02 -4.49
N ALA A 57 -7.71 7.78 -4.01
CA ALA A 57 -8.88 6.95 -4.27
C ALA A 57 -10.17 7.65 -3.82
N GLU A 58 -10.18 8.19 -2.59
CA GLU A 58 -11.28 9.00 -2.08
C GLU A 58 -11.58 10.20 -2.99
N GLY A 59 -10.54 10.95 -3.40
CA GLY A 59 -10.68 12.09 -4.31
C GLY A 59 -11.26 11.74 -5.70
N PHE A 60 -11.05 10.52 -6.18
CA PHE A 60 -11.61 10.01 -7.43
C PHE A 60 -12.92 9.22 -7.24
N GLY A 61 -13.43 9.10 -6.01
CA GLY A 61 -14.63 8.30 -5.72
C GLY A 61 -14.43 6.78 -5.92
N ILE A 62 -13.19 6.30 -5.78
CA ILE A 62 -12.83 4.88 -5.86
C ILE A 62 -12.90 4.29 -4.46
N ASP A 63 -13.70 3.24 -4.26
CA ASP A 63 -13.72 2.51 -3.00
C ASP A 63 -12.35 1.85 -2.77
N VAL A 64 -11.79 2.01 -1.58
CA VAL A 64 -10.50 1.41 -1.18
C VAL A 64 -10.51 -0.12 -1.34
N LYS A 65 -11.69 -0.76 -1.25
CA LYS A 65 -11.89 -2.19 -1.57
C LYS A 65 -11.52 -2.54 -3.01
N GLU A 66 -11.76 -1.63 -3.95
CA GLU A 66 -11.37 -1.81 -5.35
C GLU A 66 -9.85 -1.75 -5.55
N LEU A 67 -9.11 -1.24 -4.56
CA LEU A 67 -7.65 -1.25 -4.50
C LEU A 67 -7.10 -2.40 -3.65
N GLY A 68 -7.94 -3.23 -3.02
CA GLY A 68 -7.49 -4.31 -2.12
C GLY A 68 -6.69 -3.82 -0.91
N LEU A 69 -7.00 -2.61 -0.44
CA LEU A 69 -6.34 -1.92 0.68
C LEU A 69 -7.30 -1.70 1.87
N ASP A 70 -8.48 -2.31 1.88
CA ASP A 70 -9.52 -2.11 2.91
C ASP A 70 -9.24 -2.84 4.23
N ASP A 71 -8.26 -3.74 4.24
CA ASP A 71 -7.83 -4.54 5.39
C ASP A 71 -6.54 -4.03 6.03
N ILE A 72 -6.02 -2.87 5.59
CA ILE A 72 -4.84 -2.23 6.16
C ILE A 72 -5.16 -0.79 6.56
N ASP A 73 -4.76 -0.42 7.78
CA ASP A 73 -4.83 0.92 8.30
C ASP A 73 -3.39 1.46 8.43
N PRO A 74 -2.92 2.37 7.55
CA PRO A 74 -1.55 2.86 7.60
C PRO A 74 -1.18 3.43 8.97
N ASP A 75 -2.10 4.12 9.64
CA ASP A 75 -1.89 4.77 10.94
C ASP A 75 -1.93 3.78 12.12
N LYS A 76 -2.12 2.49 11.87
CA LYS A 76 -1.98 1.43 12.89
C LYS A 76 -0.95 0.38 12.49
N ASP A 77 -0.95 0.03 11.21
CA ASP A 77 -0.20 -1.09 10.68
C ASP A 77 1.20 -0.68 10.19
N LEU A 78 1.42 0.59 9.83
CA LEU A 78 2.65 1.07 9.17
C LEU A 78 3.42 2.16 9.94
N ILE A 79 3.17 2.32 11.23
CA ILE A 79 3.99 3.16 12.13
C ILE A 79 4.95 2.31 12.98
N SER A 80 6.13 2.87 13.27
CA SER A 80 7.22 2.19 13.99
C SER A 80 7.08 2.23 15.50
#